data_AF-A0A117M1T7-F1
#
_entry.id   AF-A0A117M1T7-F1
#
_cell.length_a   1.000
_cell.length_b   1.000
_cell.length_c   1.000
_cell.angle_alpha   90.00
_cell.angle_beta   90.00
_cell.angle_gamma   90.00
#
_symmetry.space_group_name_H-M   'P 1'
#
loop_
_entity.id
_entity.type
_entity.pdbx_description
1 polymer ?
#
loop_
_entity_poly.entity_id
_entity_poly.type
_entity_poly.pdbx_seq_one_letter_code
_entity_poly.pdbx_strand_id
1 'polypeptide(L)'
;MSKTVLIGGGTGLSTFARVLKHYDSSLTLVVAVTDDGGSSGFLREAMSMPPPGDVRNNVIALADDEEFLTKVFSYRFEARAMNGHSLGNIIIAGLTEMFQSFPEAVLAASRMLKIKGRVLPVADDLVHLVAEIDDGSFIKGESRISAAGKRIERVFLDKAVKALPEVLGAIESAKTVIVG
;
A
#
# COMPACT_ATOMS: atom_id res chain seq x y z
N MET A 1 -4.56 10.09 -24.12
CA MET A 1 -4.56 9.22 -22.93
C MET A 1 -5.15 10.00 -21.75
N SER A 2 -6.05 9.40 -20.98
CA SER A 2 -6.62 9.96 -19.74
C SER A 2 -5.64 9.72 -18.60
N LYS A 3 -5.27 10.74 -17.82
CA LYS A 3 -4.49 10.53 -16.60
C LYS A 3 -5.46 10.26 -15.45
N THR A 4 -5.57 9.00 -15.05
CA THR A 4 -6.44 8.58 -13.95
C THR A 4 -5.62 8.31 -12.70
N VAL A 5 -6.03 8.92 -11.58
CA VAL A 5 -5.48 8.63 -10.25
C VAL A 5 -6.53 7.88 -9.44
N LEU A 6 -6.13 6.76 -8.87
CA LEU A 6 -6.91 6.04 -7.87
C LEU A 6 -6.26 6.22 -6.51
N ILE A 7 -7.02 6.65 -5.50
CA ILE A 7 -6.56 6.83 -4.13
C ILE A 7 -7.29 5.81 -3.26
N GLY A 8 -6.56 5.00 -2.50
CA GLY A 8 -7.16 3.96 -1.69
C GLY A 8 -6.15 3.09 -0.95
N GLY A 9 -6.61 1.90 -0.58
CA GLY A 9 -5.81 0.85 0.05
C GLY A 9 -6.38 -0.54 -0.23
N GLY A 10 -5.73 -1.54 0.34
CA GLY A 10 -6.25 -2.90 0.41
C GLY A 10 -6.59 -3.58 -0.92
N THR A 11 -7.59 -4.45 -0.84
CA THR A 11 -8.03 -5.32 -1.94
C THR A 11 -8.94 -4.60 -2.94
N GLY A 12 -9.78 -3.66 -2.48
CA GLY A 12 -10.71 -2.93 -3.34
C GLY A 12 -10.00 -2.18 -4.47
N LEU A 13 -8.99 -1.39 -4.11
CA LEU A 13 -8.12 -0.69 -5.05
C LEU A 13 -7.45 -1.67 -6.03
N SER A 14 -6.88 -2.77 -5.52
CA SER A 14 -6.15 -3.74 -6.34
C SER A 14 -7.06 -4.50 -7.32
N THR A 15 -8.29 -4.80 -6.94
CA THR A 15 -9.28 -5.45 -7.81
C THR A 15 -9.69 -4.53 -8.94
N PHE A 16 -9.96 -3.25 -8.63
CA PHE A 16 -10.32 -2.27 -9.64
C PHE A 16 -9.15 -1.99 -10.61
N ALA A 17 -7.93 -1.88 -10.07
CA ALA A 17 -6.71 -1.67 -10.86
C ALA A 17 -6.42 -2.81 -11.85
N ARG A 18 -6.64 -4.08 -11.48
CA ARG A 18 -6.47 -5.23 -12.38
C ARG A 18 -7.30 -5.14 -13.64
N VAL A 19 -8.51 -4.60 -13.54
CA VAL A 19 -9.39 -4.41 -14.71
C VAL A 19 -8.98 -3.15 -15.47
N LEU A 20 -8.78 -2.05 -14.76
CA LEU A 20 -8.56 -0.75 -15.38
C LEU A 20 -7.23 -0.64 -16.14
N LYS A 21 -6.20 -1.42 -15.76
CA LYS A 21 -4.91 -1.48 -16.46
C LYS A 21 -5.01 -1.86 -17.95
N HIS A 22 -6.11 -2.51 -18.35
CA HIS A 22 -6.37 -2.88 -19.75
C HIS A 22 -6.96 -1.73 -20.58
N TYR A 23 -7.49 -0.69 -19.93
CA TYR A 23 -8.13 0.46 -20.58
C TYR A 23 -7.29 1.74 -20.48
N ASP A 24 -6.50 1.88 -19.41
CA ASP A 24 -5.69 3.07 -19.15
C ASP A 24 -4.28 2.68 -18.67
N SER A 25 -3.30 2.78 -19.56
CA SER A 25 -1.89 2.55 -19.24
C SER A 25 -1.23 3.71 -18.48
N SER A 26 -1.93 4.83 -18.29
CA SER A 26 -1.49 6.00 -17.52
C SER A 26 -2.07 6.05 -16.11
N LEU A 27 -2.52 4.90 -15.60
CA LEU A 27 -3.08 4.76 -14.26
C LEU A 27 -2.01 5.00 -13.18
N THR A 28 -2.34 5.81 -12.18
CA THR A 28 -1.52 6.00 -10.97
C THR A 28 -2.32 5.59 -9.74
N LEU A 29 -1.82 4.64 -8.97
CA LEU A 29 -2.39 4.20 -7.70
C LEU A 29 -1.65 4.92 -6.56
N VAL A 30 -2.37 5.69 -5.76
CA VAL A 30 -1.88 6.28 -4.51
C VAL A 30 -2.37 5.42 -3.37
N VAL A 31 -1.43 4.78 -2.68
CA VAL A 31 -1.73 3.71 -1.73
C VAL A 31 -1.46 4.19 -0.31
N ALA A 32 -2.45 4.02 0.58
CA ALA A 32 -2.31 4.26 2.01
C ALA A 32 -1.24 3.35 2.64
N VAL A 33 -0.56 3.84 3.67
CA VAL A 33 0.52 3.13 4.37
C VAL A 33 0.26 3.02 5.88
N THR A 34 -1.01 2.84 6.25
CA THR A 34 -1.46 2.77 7.66
C THR A 34 -1.61 1.37 8.23
N ASP A 35 -1.63 0.34 7.38
CA ASP A 35 -1.81 -1.06 7.76
C ASP A 35 -0.81 -1.46 8.87
N ASP A 36 -1.32 -2.16 9.88
CA ASP A 36 -0.54 -2.69 11.00
C ASP A 36 -0.84 -4.19 11.24
N GLY A 37 -1.49 -4.86 10.29
CA GLY A 37 -1.92 -6.24 10.39
C GLY A 37 -0.95 -7.27 9.78
N GLY A 38 -0.95 -8.48 10.35
CA GLY A 38 -0.34 -9.68 9.76
C GLY A 38 1.14 -9.51 9.38
N SER A 39 1.50 -10.03 8.19
CA SER A 39 2.89 -9.95 7.69
C SER A 39 3.37 -8.53 7.46
N SER A 40 2.49 -7.57 7.13
CA SER A 40 2.85 -6.18 6.93
C SER A 40 3.18 -5.52 8.27
N GLY A 41 2.32 -5.72 9.26
CA GLY A 41 2.48 -5.19 10.63
C GLY A 41 3.77 -5.67 11.28
N PHE A 42 4.11 -6.95 11.15
CA PHE A 42 5.37 -7.48 11.68
C PHE A 42 6.59 -6.78 11.08
N LEU A 43 6.67 -6.67 9.75
CA LEU A 43 7.83 -6.05 9.09
C LEU A 43 7.92 -4.55 9.39
N ARG A 44 6.76 -3.89 9.43
CA ARG A 44 6.62 -2.49 9.82
C ARG A 44 7.24 -2.23 11.20
N GLU A 45 6.92 -3.06 12.19
CA GLU A 45 7.48 -2.95 13.55
C GLU A 45 8.96 -3.35 13.60
N ALA A 46 9.31 -4.49 13.00
CA ALA A 46 10.66 -5.05 13.06
C ALA A 46 11.72 -4.18 12.35
N MET A 47 11.33 -3.46 11.29
CA MET A 47 12.24 -2.69 10.44
C MET A 47 11.98 -1.19 10.49
N SER A 48 11.03 -0.72 11.33
CA SER A 48 10.66 0.69 11.42
C SER A 48 10.34 1.35 10.06
N MET A 49 9.58 0.63 9.22
CA MET A 49 9.27 1.02 7.84
C MET A 49 7.76 1.06 7.60
N PRO A 50 7.27 1.79 6.58
CA PRO A 50 5.88 1.67 6.15
C PRO A 50 5.47 0.23 5.81
N PRO A 51 4.21 -0.17 6.06
CA PRO A 51 3.72 -1.51 5.76
C PRO A 51 3.77 -1.81 4.24
N PRO A 52 4.40 -2.91 3.80
CA PRO A 52 4.54 -3.20 2.38
C PRO A 52 3.29 -3.83 1.73
N GLY A 53 2.33 -4.32 2.52
CA GLY A 53 1.27 -5.22 2.04
C GLY A 53 0.37 -4.65 0.95
N ASP A 54 -0.20 -3.48 1.18
CA ASP A 54 -1.13 -2.86 0.23
C ASP A 54 -0.41 -2.39 -1.02
N VAL A 55 0.79 -1.83 -0.88
CA VAL A 55 1.62 -1.46 -2.02
C VAL A 55 1.96 -2.70 -2.85
N ARG A 56 2.40 -3.79 -2.21
CA ARG A 56 2.67 -5.07 -2.89
C ARG A 56 1.46 -5.53 -3.70
N ASN A 57 0.27 -5.54 -3.09
CA ASN A 57 -0.96 -5.97 -3.77
C ASN A 57 -1.27 -5.13 -5.01
N ASN A 58 -1.06 -3.82 -4.92
CA ASN A 58 -1.33 -2.89 -6.02
C ASN A 58 -0.25 -2.95 -7.12
N VAL A 59 1.02 -3.21 -6.76
CA VAL A 59 2.06 -3.50 -7.75
C VAL A 59 1.74 -4.79 -8.51
N ILE A 60 1.37 -5.87 -7.80
CA ILE A 60 0.94 -7.14 -8.42
C ILE A 60 -0.28 -6.90 -9.32
N ALA A 61 -1.25 -6.10 -8.89
CA ALA A 61 -2.46 -5.82 -9.66
C ALA A 61 -2.15 -5.22 -11.04
N LEU A 62 -1.13 -4.37 -11.13
CA LEU A 62 -0.69 -3.73 -12.39
C LEU A 62 0.35 -4.56 -13.16
N ALA A 63 0.85 -5.66 -12.60
CA ALA A 63 1.78 -6.58 -13.26
C ALA A 63 1.03 -7.52 -14.23
N ASP A 64 1.78 -8.27 -15.03
CA ASP A 64 1.24 -9.38 -15.81
C ASP A 64 1.10 -10.64 -14.92
N ASP A 65 -0.10 -11.21 -14.84
CA ASP A 65 -0.42 -12.32 -13.94
C ASP A 65 0.26 -13.65 -14.37
N GLU A 66 0.68 -13.78 -15.63
CA GLU A 66 1.35 -14.99 -16.13
C GLU A 66 2.86 -15.00 -15.85
N GLU A 67 3.48 -13.84 -15.61
CA GLU A 67 4.91 -13.73 -15.38
C GLU A 67 5.35 -14.43 -14.08
N PHE A 68 6.48 -15.12 -14.14
CA PHE A 68 7.06 -15.85 -13.00
C PHE A 68 7.28 -14.93 -11.79
N LEU A 69 7.79 -13.71 -12.00
CA LEU A 69 8.05 -12.77 -10.91
C LEU A 69 6.77 -12.34 -10.20
N THR A 70 5.64 -12.22 -10.90
CA THR A 70 4.35 -11.91 -10.28
C THR A 70 3.93 -13.03 -9.32
N LYS A 71 4.17 -14.30 -9.68
CA LYS A 71 3.94 -15.45 -8.80
C LYS A 71 4.88 -15.45 -7.59
N VAL A 72 6.15 -15.09 -7.78
CA VAL A 72 7.13 -14.93 -6.68
C VAL A 72 6.67 -13.85 -5.69
N PHE A 73 6.26 -12.69 -6.17
CA PHE A 73 5.77 -11.60 -5.31
C PHE A 73 4.45 -11.95 -4.61
N SER A 74 3.59 -12.75 -5.24
CA SER A 74 2.33 -13.22 -4.67
C SER A 74 2.49 -14.36 -3.67
N TYR A 75 3.66 -15.01 -3.64
CA TYR A 75 3.88 -16.19 -2.80
C TYR A 75 3.77 -15.87 -1.30
N ARG A 76 3.13 -16.78 -0.59
CA ARG A 76 2.99 -16.77 0.86
C ARG A 76 3.54 -18.07 1.42
N PHE A 77 4.41 -17.98 2.41
CA PHE A 77 5.03 -19.15 3.01
C PHE A 77 4.02 -19.97 3.81
N GLU A 78 4.02 -21.28 3.61
CA GLU A 78 3.19 -22.23 4.37
C GLU A 78 3.90 -22.76 5.62
N ALA A 79 5.23 -22.72 5.64
CA ALA A 79 6.02 -23.20 6.76
C ALA A 79 5.65 -22.45 8.04
N ARG A 80 5.34 -23.20 9.12
CA ARG A 80 4.94 -22.62 10.41
C ARG A 80 5.91 -21.57 10.94
N ALA A 81 7.22 -21.80 10.77
CA ALA A 81 8.27 -20.86 11.20
C ALA A 81 8.20 -19.51 10.48
N MET A 82 7.66 -19.48 9.26
CA MET A 82 7.47 -18.27 8.47
C MET A 82 6.11 -17.62 8.71
N ASN A 83 5.25 -18.20 9.55
CA ASN A 83 3.96 -17.64 10.01
C ASN A 83 3.13 -16.94 8.90
N GLY A 84 3.04 -17.53 7.70
CA GLY A 84 2.26 -16.93 6.61
C GLY A 84 2.85 -15.63 6.05
N HIS A 85 4.14 -15.35 6.23
CA HIS A 85 4.80 -14.20 5.61
C HIS A 85 4.67 -14.23 4.09
N SER A 86 4.55 -13.05 3.49
CA SER A 86 4.61 -12.93 2.03
C SER A 86 6.04 -12.70 1.58
N LEU A 87 6.47 -13.45 0.56
CA LEU A 87 7.77 -13.26 -0.05
C LEU A 87 7.90 -11.87 -0.69
N GLY A 88 6.85 -11.39 -1.39
CA GLY A 88 6.84 -10.03 -1.92
C GLY A 88 6.98 -8.94 -0.84
N ASN A 89 6.40 -9.14 0.34
CA ASN A 89 6.60 -8.21 1.46
C ASN A 89 8.06 -8.22 1.94
N ILE A 90 8.68 -9.40 2.05
CA ILE A 90 10.09 -9.54 2.43
C ILE A 90 11.01 -8.90 1.40
N ILE A 91 10.73 -9.08 0.10
CA ILE A 91 11.49 -8.44 -0.98
C ILE A 91 11.39 -6.90 -0.86
N ILE A 92 10.19 -6.34 -0.72
CA ILE A 92 10.02 -4.89 -0.57
C ILE A 92 10.73 -4.38 0.68
N ALA A 93 10.67 -5.13 1.79
CA ALA A 93 11.36 -4.77 3.02
C ALA A 93 12.88 -4.74 2.84
N GLY A 94 13.47 -5.77 2.21
CA GLY A 94 14.89 -5.78 1.89
C GLY A 94 15.31 -4.67 0.92
N LEU A 95 14.48 -4.35 -0.08
CA LEU A 95 14.72 -3.21 -0.97
C LEU A 95 14.66 -1.88 -0.20
N THR A 96 13.74 -1.75 0.76
CA THR A 96 13.59 -0.55 1.61
C THR A 96 14.83 -0.34 2.46
N GLU A 97 15.34 -1.40 3.08
CA GLU A 97 16.60 -1.38 3.82
C GLU A 97 17.80 -1.07 2.90
N MET A 98 17.86 -1.66 1.71
CA MET A 98 18.95 -1.42 0.76
C MET A 98 18.99 0.03 0.25
N PHE A 99 17.83 0.63 -0.04
CA PHE A 99 17.74 2.00 -0.54
C PHE A 99 17.61 3.05 0.56
N GLN A 100 17.37 2.64 1.80
CA GLN A 100 16.99 3.53 2.91
C GLN A 100 15.80 4.43 2.54
N SER A 101 14.88 3.92 1.73
CA SER A 101 13.71 4.65 1.23
C SER A 101 12.63 3.68 0.77
N PHE A 102 11.43 3.79 1.37
CA PHE A 102 10.29 2.95 0.98
C PHE A 102 9.78 3.30 -0.43
N PRO A 103 9.61 4.58 -0.83
CA PRO A 103 9.25 4.95 -2.19
C PRO A 103 10.18 4.37 -3.27
N GLU A 104 11.49 4.41 -3.05
CA GLU A 104 12.46 3.83 -4.00
C GLU A 104 12.36 2.31 -4.08
N ALA A 105 12.10 1.63 -2.96
CA ALA A 105 11.83 0.20 -2.95
C ALA A 105 10.57 -0.17 -3.75
N VAL A 106 9.51 0.62 -3.62
CA VAL A 106 8.27 0.44 -4.41
C VAL A 106 8.51 0.67 -5.89
N LEU A 107 9.30 1.68 -6.24
CA LEU A 107 9.70 1.96 -7.62
C LEU A 107 10.53 0.82 -8.21
N ALA A 108 11.48 0.27 -7.45
CA ALA A 108 12.28 -0.88 -7.86
C ALA A 108 11.41 -2.13 -8.08
N ALA A 109 10.52 -2.45 -7.14
CA ALA A 109 9.57 -3.56 -7.28
C ALA A 109 8.66 -3.40 -8.51
N SER A 110 8.17 -2.18 -8.75
CA SER A 110 7.37 -1.83 -9.92
C SER A 110 8.11 -2.09 -11.24
N ARG A 111 9.42 -1.79 -11.29
CA ARG A 111 10.25 -2.07 -12.47
C ARG A 111 10.53 -3.57 -12.64
N MET A 112 10.81 -4.28 -11.54
CA MET A 112 11.03 -5.74 -11.58
C MET A 112 9.83 -6.48 -12.18
N LEU A 113 8.61 -6.04 -11.82
CA LEU A 113 7.35 -6.63 -12.29
C LEU A 113 6.80 -6.00 -13.58
N LYS A 114 7.54 -5.05 -14.19
CA LYS A 114 7.18 -4.38 -15.45
C LYS A 114 5.72 -3.91 -15.50
N ILE A 115 5.25 -3.29 -14.40
CA ILE A 115 3.84 -2.96 -14.25
C ILE A 115 3.34 -1.96 -15.31
N LYS A 116 2.05 -2.05 -15.66
CA LYS A 116 1.36 -1.08 -16.53
C LYS A 116 0.71 0.01 -15.69
N GLY A 117 1.44 1.10 -15.47
CA GLY A 117 1.01 2.24 -14.67
C GLY A 117 2.02 2.57 -13.58
N ARG A 118 1.58 3.23 -12.51
CA ARG A 118 2.42 3.64 -11.38
C ARG A 118 1.74 3.28 -10.07
N VAL A 119 2.54 2.86 -9.09
CA VAL A 119 2.12 2.72 -7.70
C VAL A 119 2.98 3.65 -6.86
N LEU A 120 2.33 4.53 -6.09
CA LEU A 120 2.96 5.50 -5.23
C LEU A 120 2.45 5.27 -3.80
N PRO A 121 3.32 5.01 -2.81
CA PRO A 121 2.91 5.12 -1.43
C PRO A 121 2.57 6.58 -1.14
N VAL A 122 1.55 6.84 -0.31
CA VAL A 122 1.12 8.22 -0.01
C VAL A 122 2.24 9.03 0.67
N ALA A 123 3.06 8.38 1.50
CA ALA A 123 4.18 8.97 2.22
C ALA A 123 5.28 7.92 2.50
N ASP A 124 6.47 8.40 2.88
CA ASP A 124 7.60 7.58 3.36
C ASP A 124 7.54 7.36 4.90
N ASP A 125 6.79 8.20 5.61
CA ASP A 125 6.66 8.13 7.05
C ASP A 125 5.90 6.89 7.54
N LEU A 126 6.44 6.24 8.56
CA LEU A 126 5.70 5.34 9.43
C LEU A 126 4.63 6.12 10.23
N VAL A 127 3.35 5.83 10.00
CA VAL A 127 2.21 6.43 10.72
C VAL A 127 1.10 5.46 11.07
N HIS A 128 0.38 5.75 12.14
CA HIS A 128 -0.78 4.98 12.57
C HIS A 128 -2.07 5.74 12.33
N LEU A 129 -3.09 5.02 11.92
CA LEU A 129 -4.46 5.51 11.96
C LEU A 129 -4.95 5.60 13.41
N VAL A 130 -5.68 6.64 13.74
CA VAL A 130 -6.34 6.84 15.03
C VAL A 130 -7.81 7.11 14.78
N ALA A 131 -8.68 6.41 15.48
CA ALA A 131 -10.13 6.65 15.48
C ALA A 131 -10.56 7.26 16.81
N GLU A 132 -11.38 8.30 16.74
CA GLU A 132 -12.23 8.73 17.84
C GLU A 132 -13.58 8.00 17.71
N ILE A 133 -14.03 7.39 18.80
CA ILE A 133 -15.28 6.64 18.84
C ILE A 133 -16.37 7.42 19.58
N ASP A 134 -17.61 6.96 19.47
CA ASP A 134 -18.81 7.64 19.99
C ASP A 134 -18.80 7.93 21.51
N ASP A 135 -18.06 7.16 22.29
CA ASP A 135 -17.83 7.42 23.73
C ASP A 135 -16.73 8.47 24.02
N GLY A 136 -16.15 9.07 22.98
CA GLY A 136 -15.09 10.08 23.06
C GLY A 136 -13.68 9.52 23.32
N SER A 137 -13.52 8.22 23.46
CA SER A 137 -12.20 7.61 23.60
C SER A 137 -11.51 7.38 22.24
N PHE A 138 -10.21 7.08 22.29
CA PHE A 138 -9.36 6.94 21.10
C PHE A 138 -8.81 5.53 20.95
N ILE A 139 -8.84 5.02 19.72
CA ILE A 139 -8.24 3.74 19.34
C ILE A 139 -7.16 4.02 18.29
N LYS A 140 -5.91 3.67 18.60
CA LYS A 140 -4.79 3.77 17.67
C LYS A 140 -4.58 2.43 16.96
N GLY A 141 -4.25 2.43 15.68
CA GLY A 141 -3.92 1.24 14.88
C GLY A 141 -5.10 0.68 14.09
N GLU A 142 -4.90 0.43 12.80
CA GLU A 142 -5.96 0.06 11.84
C GLU A 142 -6.64 -1.26 12.21
N SER A 143 -5.85 -2.28 12.58
CA SER A 143 -6.35 -3.60 12.98
C SER A 143 -7.19 -3.51 14.26
N ARG A 144 -6.78 -2.65 15.21
CA ARG A 144 -7.50 -2.44 16.48
C ARG A 144 -8.80 -1.67 16.28
N ILE A 145 -8.79 -0.64 15.42
CA ILE A 145 -9.98 0.11 15.04
C ILE A 145 -11.02 -0.83 14.41
N SER A 146 -10.58 -1.66 13.47
CA SER A 146 -11.45 -2.62 12.78
C SER A 146 -12.03 -3.69 13.73
N ALA A 147 -11.24 -4.15 14.69
CA ALA A 147 -11.67 -5.16 15.67
C ALA A 147 -12.58 -4.61 16.77
N ALA A 148 -12.63 -3.29 16.99
CA ALA A 148 -13.36 -2.69 18.09
C ALA A 148 -14.88 -2.82 17.96
N GLY A 149 -15.41 -2.88 16.74
CA GLY A 149 -16.86 -2.99 16.48
C GLY A 149 -17.68 -1.81 17.01
N LYS A 150 -17.04 -0.67 17.27
CA LYS A 150 -17.66 0.56 17.78
C LYS A 150 -17.90 1.58 16.67
N ARG A 151 -18.84 2.50 16.89
CA ARG A 151 -19.11 3.58 15.94
C ARG A 151 -17.95 4.59 15.95
N ILE A 152 -17.42 4.86 14.77
CA ILE A 152 -16.33 5.82 14.55
C ILE A 152 -16.95 7.20 14.29
N GLU A 153 -16.52 8.21 15.04
CA GLU A 153 -16.89 9.61 14.81
C GLU A 153 -15.97 10.25 13.76
N ARG A 154 -14.66 10.01 13.88
CA ARG A 154 -13.66 10.48 12.91
C ARG A 154 -12.38 9.65 12.97
N VAL A 155 -11.62 9.70 11.88
CA VAL A 155 -10.26 9.14 11.80
C VAL A 155 -9.24 10.22 11.45
N PHE A 156 -8.02 10.06 11.96
CA PHE A 156 -6.89 10.95 11.71
C PHE A 156 -5.56 10.20 11.89
N LEU A 157 -4.44 10.81 11.50
CA LEU A 157 -3.12 10.24 11.68
C LEU A 157 -2.53 10.64 13.04
N ASP A 158 -1.73 9.77 13.64
CA ASP A 158 -1.08 10.01 14.94
C ASP A 158 -0.01 11.13 14.91
N LYS A 159 0.44 11.53 13.72
CA LYS A 159 1.28 12.72 13.48
C LYS A 159 0.96 13.33 12.12
N ALA A 160 1.33 14.59 11.94
CA ALA A 160 1.27 15.24 10.63
C ALA A 160 2.32 14.62 9.69
N VAL A 161 1.91 14.34 8.45
CA VAL A 161 2.75 13.75 7.41
C VAL A 161 2.60 14.55 6.13
N LYS A 162 3.68 14.64 5.35
CA LYS A 162 3.64 15.21 4.01
C LYS A 162 3.49 14.09 2.99
N ALA A 163 2.56 14.28 2.07
CA ALA A 163 2.48 13.40 0.90
C ALA A 163 3.75 13.54 0.06
N LEU A 164 4.12 12.48 -0.66
CA LEU A 164 5.24 12.54 -1.59
C LEU A 164 4.98 13.59 -2.69
N PRO A 165 5.99 14.35 -3.13
CA PRO A 165 5.84 15.30 -4.24
C PRO A 165 5.24 14.66 -5.51
N GLU A 166 5.58 13.41 -5.79
CA GLU A 166 5.07 12.63 -6.92
C GLU A 166 3.58 12.34 -6.81
N VAL A 167 3.07 12.16 -5.58
CA VAL A 167 1.64 11.98 -5.31
C VAL A 167 0.89 13.27 -5.61
N LEU A 168 1.41 14.40 -5.12
CA LEU A 168 0.83 15.73 -5.38
C LEU A 168 0.81 16.03 -6.88
N GLY A 169 1.94 15.85 -7.58
CA GLY A 169 2.02 16.08 -9.02
C GLY A 169 1.15 15.12 -9.85
N ALA A 170 0.93 13.89 -9.37
CA ALA A 170 0.00 12.97 -10.02
C ALA A 170 -1.44 13.47 -9.90
N ILE A 171 -1.86 13.90 -8.71
CA ILE A 171 -3.21 14.44 -8.46
C ILE A 171 -3.43 15.73 -9.25
N GLU A 172 -2.49 16.68 -9.21
CA GLU A 172 -2.59 17.96 -9.93
C GLU A 172 -2.72 17.79 -11.44
N SER A 173 -2.07 16.77 -12.01
CA SER A 173 -2.11 16.52 -13.44
C SER A 173 -3.19 15.51 -13.87
N ALA A 174 -3.97 14.99 -12.93
CA ALA A 174 -5.02 14.02 -13.20
C ALA A 174 -6.21 14.68 -13.92
N LYS A 175 -6.77 13.96 -14.90
CA LYS A 175 -8.09 14.31 -15.47
C LYS A 175 -9.23 13.75 -14.64
N THR A 176 -8.97 12.63 -13.98
CA THR A 176 -9.94 11.93 -13.14
C THR A 176 -9.25 11.46 -11.88
N VAL A 177 -9.83 11.77 -10.73
CA VAL A 177 -9.43 11.23 -9.43
C VAL A 177 -10.58 10.38 -8.92
N ILE A 178 -10.29 9.13 -8.59
CA ILE A 178 -11.23 8.16 -8.04
C ILE A 178 -10.75 7.82 -6.62
N VAL A 179 -11.64 7.86 -5.65
CA VAL A 179 -11.36 7.54 -4.24
C VAL A 179 -12.18 6.32 -3.85
N GLY A 180 -11.53 5.26 -3.33
CA GLY A 180 -12.20 4.02 -2.95
C GLY A 180 -11.30 2.97 -2.33
#